data_AF-A0A7C5Y6D3-F1
#
_entry.id   AF-A0A7C5Y6D3-F1
#
_cell.length_a   1.000
_cell.length_b   1.000
_cell.length_c   1.000
_cell.angle_alpha   90.00
_cell.angle_beta   90.00
_cell.angle_gamma   90.00
#
_symmetry.space_group_name_H-M   'P 1'
#
loop_
_entity.id
_entity.type
_entity.pdbx_description
1 polymer ?
#
loop_
_entity_poly.entity_id
_entity_poly.type
_entity_poly.pdbx_seq_one_letter_code
_entity_poly.pdbx_strand_id
1 'polypeptide(L)'
;MRYISDYGLKQVSLDLFRMFLQRLSDDDLNFAFKQNVISGDEVDRVGRVGELNLSVVDKVGRALKLISRPSLLYKLKVVVDYMGKIKTLYGEYPEDPEMFPTWRNRVEKLICEFVEHIS
;
A
#
# COMPACT_ATOMS: atom_id res chain seq x y z
N MET A 1 -24.17 -3.32 3.24
CA MET A 1 -23.09 -2.36 3.52
C MET A 1 -21.79 -3.01 4.00
N ARG A 2 -21.82 -3.95 4.97
CA ARG A 2 -20.60 -4.64 5.48
C ARG A 2 -19.73 -5.33 4.41
N TYR A 3 -20.33 -5.85 3.33
CA TYR A 3 -19.61 -6.48 2.22
C TYR A 3 -18.76 -5.50 1.40
N ILE A 4 -19.22 -4.26 1.21
CA ILE A 4 -18.48 -3.22 0.47
C ILE A 4 -17.31 -2.71 1.30
N SER A 5 -17.50 -2.60 2.62
CA SER A 5 -16.47 -2.13 3.55
C SER A 5 -15.29 -3.09 3.62
N ASP A 6 -15.49 -4.36 3.99
CA ASP A 6 -14.36 -5.27 4.24
C ASP A 6 -13.74 -5.81 2.94
N TYR A 7 -14.56 -6.18 1.95
CA TYR A 7 -14.06 -6.73 0.68
C TYR A 7 -13.50 -5.65 -0.25
N GLY A 8 -14.18 -4.50 -0.34
CA GLY A 8 -13.71 -3.36 -1.13
C GLY A 8 -12.42 -2.76 -0.57
N LEU A 9 -12.29 -2.70 0.76
CA LEU A 9 -11.05 -2.30 1.43
C LEU A 9 -9.88 -3.23 1.08
N LYS A 10 -10.09 -4.55 1.19
CA LYS A 10 -9.04 -5.51 0.82
C LYS A 10 -8.61 -5.31 -0.63
N GLN A 11 -9.57 -5.18 -1.55
CA GLN A 11 -9.29 -5.05 -2.98
C GLN A 11 -8.51 -3.77 -3.30
N VAL A 12 -8.87 -2.62 -2.72
CA VAL A 12 -8.15 -1.37 -3.01
C VAL A 12 -6.73 -1.38 -2.47
N SER A 13 -6.51 -1.96 -1.28
CA SER A 13 -5.17 -2.13 -0.73
C SER A 13 -4.30 -3.05 -1.59
N LEU A 14 -4.88 -4.15 -2.11
CA LEU A 14 -4.19 -5.02 -3.05
C LEU A 14 -3.83 -4.31 -4.35
N ASP A 15 -4.68 -3.40 -4.81
CA ASP A 15 -4.43 -2.65 -6.04
C ASP A 15 -3.27 -1.64 -5.87
N LEU A 16 -3.21 -0.94 -4.72
CA LEU A 16 -2.06 -0.10 -4.36
C LEU A 16 -0.77 -0.93 -4.29
N PHE A 17 -0.81 -2.09 -3.63
CA PHE A 17 0.36 -2.95 -3.51
C PHE A 17 0.81 -3.49 -4.88
N ARG A 18 -0.14 -3.90 -5.75
CA ARG A 18 0.13 -4.31 -7.12
C ARG A 18 0.81 -3.20 -7.92
N MET A 19 0.27 -1.98 -7.87
CA MET A 19 0.85 -0.82 -8.56
C MET A 19 2.27 -0.51 -8.07
N PHE A 20 2.53 -0.58 -6.77
CA PHE A 20 3.87 -0.45 -6.20
C PHE A 20 4.84 -1.50 -6.79
N LEU A 21 4.46 -2.79 -6.76
CA LEU A 21 5.31 -3.86 -7.27
C LEU A 21 5.62 -3.70 -8.76
N GLN A 22 4.63 -3.26 -9.56
CA GLN A 22 4.81 -3.02 -10.99
C GLN A 22 5.71 -1.81 -11.32
N ARG A 23 5.98 -0.93 -10.35
CA ARG A 23 6.88 0.23 -10.50
C ARG A 23 8.29 -0.01 -9.96
N LEU A 24 8.58 -1.22 -9.47
CA LEU A 24 9.93 -1.62 -9.12
C LEU A 24 10.68 -2.11 -10.36
N SER A 25 11.97 -1.79 -10.45
CA SER A 25 12.85 -2.45 -11.42
C SER A 25 13.06 -3.92 -11.04
N ASP A 26 13.46 -4.75 -12.00
CA ASP A 26 13.81 -6.16 -11.70
C ASP A 26 14.90 -6.25 -10.63
N ASP A 27 15.87 -5.32 -10.64
CA ASP A 27 16.94 -5.27 -9.65
C ASP A 27 16.42 -4.89 -8.25
N ASP A 28 15.49 -3.93 -8.16
CA ASP A 28 14.86 -3.56 -6.88
C ASP A 28 13.96 -4.66 -6.35
N LEU A 29 13.19 -5.32 -7.23
CA LEU A 29 12.33 -6.45 -6.86
C LEU A 29 13.17 -7.62 -6.33
N ASN A 30 14.21 -7.99 -7.07
CA ASN A 30 15.15 -9.03 -6.65
C ASN A 30 15.84 -8.66 -5.33
N PHE A 31 16.26 -7.41 -5.17
CA PHE A 31 16.88 -6.96 -3.93
C PHE A 31 15.92 -7.04 -2.75
N ALA A 32 14.68 -6.56 -2.92
CA ALA A 32 13.67 -6.53 -1.87
C ALA A 32 13.40 -7.93 -1.30
N PHE A 33 13.32 -8.94 -2.17
CA PHE A 33 13.14 -10.33 -1.74
C PHE A 33 14.43 -10.95 -1.20
N LYS A 34 15.58 -10.81 -1.89
CA LYS A 34 16.86 -11.39 -1.46
C LYS A 34 17.31 -10.89 -0.10
N GLN A 35 17.14 -9.60 0.16
CA GLN A 35 17.52 -8.97 1.42
C GLN A 35 16.42 -9.10 2.48
N ASN A 36 15.30 -9.76 2.17
CA ASN A 36 14.15 -9.88 3.06
C ASN A 36 13.71 -8.50 3.58
N VAL A 37 13.63 -7.54 2.66
CA VAL A 37 13.04 -6.20 2.87
C VAL A 37 11.52 -6.33 2.84
N ILE A 38 10.99 -7.20 2.00
CA ILE A 38 9.59 -7.64 1.99
C ILE A 38 9.62 -9.16 2.11
N SER A 39 9.09 -9.68 3.20
CA SER A 39 9.07 -11.12 3.47
C SER A 39 7.90 -11.82 2.78
N GLY A 40 8.02 -13.14 2.60
CA GLY A 40 6.93 -13.97 2.06
C GLY A 40 5.65 -13.86 2.90
N ASP A 41 5.78 -13.86 4.22
CA ASP A 41 4.65 -13.74 5.15
C ASP A 41 3.92 -12.40 5.00
N GLU A 42 4.64 -11.33 4.67
CA GLU A 42 4.04 -10.01 4.42
C GLU A 42 3.31 -9.95 3.09
N VAL A 43 3.88 -10.52 2.02
CA VAL A 43 3.20 -10.65 0.74
C VAL A 43 1.91 -11.45 0.91
N ASP A 44 2.00 -12.56 1.63
CA ASP A 44 0.89 -13.46 1.93
C ASP A 44 -0.17 -12.78 2.83
N ARG A 45 0.24 -12.02 3.84
CA ARG A 45 -0.67 -11.19 4.65
C ARG A 45 -1.38 -10.15 3.81
N VAL A 46 -0.67 -9.41 2.97
CA VAL A 46 -1.27 -8.44 2.04
C VAL A 46 -2.29 -9.15 1.15
N GLY A 47 -1.94 -10.33 0.60
CA GLY A 47 -2.82 -11.18 -0.19
C GLY A 47 -4.13 -11.55 0.52
N ARG A 48 -4.05 -11.92 1.81
CA ARG A 48 -5.23 -12.34 2.59
C ARG A 48 -6.10 -11.19 3.06
N VAL A 49 -5.50 -10.12 3.60
CA VAL A 49 -6.23 -9.10 4.37
C VAL A 49 -6.00 -7.66 3.89
N GLY A 50 -5.17 -7.43 2.87
CA GLY A 50 -4.92 -6.08 2.34
C GLY A 50 -4.13 -5.20 3.29
N GLU A 51 -3.33 -5.78 4.19
CA GLU A 51 -2.55 -5.04 5.18
C GLU A 51 -1.06 -5.35 5.07
N LEU A 52 -0.26 -4.30 4.93
CA LEU A 52 1.19 -4.37 5.02
C LEU A 52 1.62 -3.89 6.42
N ASN A 53 1.91 -4.84 7.31
CA ASN A 53 2.32 -4.51 8.67
C ASN A 53 3.85 -4.60 8.81
N LEU A 54 4.51 -3.46 8.80
CA LEU A 54 5.93 -3.37 9.12
C LEU A 54 6.04 -3.12 10.64
N SER A 55 6.49 -4.09 11.44
CA SER A 55 6.74 -3.84 12.86
C SER A 55 7.80 -2.73 13.03
N VAL A 56 7.74 -1.94 14.11
CA VAL A 56 8.64 -0.79 14.32
C VAL A 56 10.12 -1.22 14.40
N VAL A 57 10.40 -2.39 14.98
CA VAL A 57 11.76 -2.97 15.04
C VAL A 57 12.23 -3.38 13.64
N ASP A 58 11.33 -3.96 12.83
CA ASP A 58 11.65 -4.36 11.46
C ASP A 58 11.82 -3.16 10.52
N LYS A 59 11.18 -2.02 10.81
CA LYS A 59 11.34 -0.78 10.02
C LYS A 59 12.78 -0.27 10.04
N VAL A 60 13.45 -0.30 11.21
CA VAL A 60 14.85 0.15 11.34
C VAL A 60 15.79 -0.81 10.61
N GLY A 61 15.65 -2.12 10.83
CA GLY A 61 16.46 -3.12 10.13
C GLY A 61 16.31 -3.06 8.61
N ARG A 62 15.09 -2.85 8.10
CA ARG A 62 14.83 -2.64 6.66
C ARG A 62 15.44 -1.35 6.13
N ALA A 63 15.33 -0.25 6.88
CA ALA A 63 15.93 1.02 6.48
C ALA A 63 17.45 0.88 6.32
N LEU A 64 18.12 0.14 7.21
CA LEU A 64 19.55 -0.17 7.08
C LEU A 64 19.85 -1.00 5.83
N LYS A 65 19.05 -2.04 5.55
CA LYS A 65 19.19 -2.84 4.32
C LYS A 65 18.99 -2.00 3.06
N LEU A 66 18.20 -0.93 3.12
CA LEU A 66 17.84 -0.08 1.99
C LEU A 66 18.70 1.20 1.89
N ILE A 67 19.72 1.38 2.71
CA ILE A 67 20.54 2.60 2.70
C ILE A 67 21.23 2.84 1.35
N SER A 68 21.55 1.76 0.63
CA SER A 68 22.11 1.81 -0.73
C SER A 68 21.05 1.96 -1.83
N ARG A 69 19.75 1.91 -1.50
CA ARG A 69 18.61 1.99 -2.42
C ARG A 69 17.55 2.99 -1.93
N PRO A 70 17.87 4.29 -1.89
CA PRO A 70 16.98 5.31 -1.35
C PRO A 70 15.64 5.43 -2.11
N SER A 71 15.64 5.20 -3.43
CA SER A 71 14.41 5.18 -4.23
C SER A 71 13.45 4.05 -3.80
N LEU A 72 13.98 2.84 -3.60
CA LEU A 72 13.20 1.70 -3.10
C LEU A 72 12.67 1.96 -1.68
N LEU A 73 13.48 2.55 -0.81
CA LEU A 73 13.04 2.96 0.53
C LEU A 73 11.89 3.96 0.48
N TYR A 74 11.99 4.96 -0.39
CA TYR A 74 10.95 5.96 -0.57
C TYR A 74 9.65 5.32 -1.09
N LYS A 75 9.71 4.51 -2.14
CA LYS A 75 8.54 3.80 -2.69
C LYS A 75 7.90 2.87 -1.66
N LEU A 76 8.70 2.17 -0.86
CA LEU A 76 8.20 1.31 0.23
C LEU A 76 7.48 2.12 1.31
N LYS A 77 8.02 3.28 1.69
CA LYS A 77 7.35 4.20 2.62
C LYS A 77 6.01 4.68 2.04
N VAL A 78 6.02 5.11 0.78
CA VAL A 78 4.83 5.62 0.08
C VAL A 78 3.73 4.56 0.05
N VAL A 79 4.02 3.32 -0.33
CA VAL A 79 2.97 2.28 -0.39
C VAL A 79 2.38 1.98 0.99
N VAL A 80 3.19 1.91 2.04
CA VAL A 80 2.71 1.71 3.42
C VAL A 80 1.80 2.86 3.84
N ASP A 81 2.24 4.10 3.63
CA ASP A 81 1.52 5.30 4.03
C ASP A 81 0.17 5.40 3.27
N TYR A 82 0.16 5.13 1.97
CA TYR A 82 -1.05 5.21 1.14
C TYR A 82 -2.04 4.04 1.36
N MET A 83 -1.55 2.82 1.63
CA MET A 83 -2.42 1.72 2.07
C MET A 83 -3.13 2.06 3.39
N GLY A 84 -2.46 2.75 4.32
CA GLY A 84 -3.08 3.24 5.56
C GLY A 84 -4.12 4.35 5.31
N LYS A 85 -3.80 5.33 4.46
CA LYS A 85 -4.73 6.42 4.09
C LYS A 85 -5.99 5.89 3.41
N ILE A 86 -5.84 5.00 2.43
CA ILE A 86 -7.00 4.48 1.69
C ILE A 86 -7.86 3.60 2.58
N LYS A 87 -7.24 2.86 3.52
CA LYS A 87 -7.97 2.10 4.52
C LYS A 87 -8.85 2.96 5.40
N THR A 88 -8.30 4.09 5.86
CA THR A 88 -9.05 5.07 6.65
C THR A 88 -10.23 5.61 5.83
N LEU A 89 -9.99 6.01 4.58
CA LEU A 89 -11.02 6.56 3.69
C LEU A 89 -12.14 5.55 3.37
N TYR A 90 -11.82 4.27 3.18
CA TYR A 90 -12.83 3.21 2.98
C TYR A 90 -13.62 2.90 4.25
N GLY A 91 -13.05 3.16 5.44
CA GLY A 91 -13.78 3.14 6.71
C GLY A 91 -14.82 4.26 6.82
N GLU A 92 -14.65 5.34 6.05
CA GLU A 92 -15.60 6.47 5.94
C GLU A 92 -16.57 6.30 4.76
N TYR A 93 -16.84 5.06 4.32
CA TYR A 93 -17.79 4.83 3.24
C TYR A 93 -19.16 5.45 3.58
N PRO A 94 -19.72 6.29 2.70
CA PRO A 94 -20.90 7.08 3.06
C PRO A 94 -22.15 6.20 3.18
N GLU A 95 -22.95 6.46 4.22
CA GLU A 95 -24.27 5.86 4.39
C GLU A 95 -25.31 6.52 3.48
N ASP A 96 -25.10 7.80 3.15
CA ASP A 96 -25.91 8.59 2.25
C ASP A 96 -25.40 8.47 0.80
N PRO A 97 -26.21 7.94 -0.15
CA PRO A 97 -25.86 7.89 -1.56
C PRO A 97 -25.48 9.24 -2.18
N GLU A 98 -26.02 10.36 -1.68
CA GLU A 98 -25.69 11.70 -2.19
C GLU A 98 -24.23 12.09 -1.89
N MET A 99 -23.65 11.52 -0.84
CA MET A 99 -22.25 11.74 -0.44
C MET A 99 -21.26 10.83 -1.18
N PHE A 100 -21.75 9.83 -1.90
CA PHE A 100 -20.91 8.87 -2.62
C PHE A 100 -20.01 9.50 -3.70
N PRO A 101 -20.47 10.45 -4.54
CA PRO A 101 -19.60 11.14 -5.51
C PRO A 101 -18.42 11.85 -4.82
N THR A 102 -18.68 12.50 -3.69
CA THR A 102 -17.65 13.21 -2.90
C THR A 102 -16.63 12.23 -2.32
N TRP A 103 -17.09 11.11 -1.75
CA TRP A 103 -16.21 10.05 -1.26
C TRP A 103 -15.37 9.43 -2.40
N ARG A 104 -15.99 9.14 -3.55
CA ARG A 104 -15.29 8.60 -4.73
C ARG A 104 -14.19 9.54 -5.21
N ASN A 105 -14.45 10.84 -5.32
CA ASN A 105 -13.45 11.82 -5.72
C ASN A 105 -12.25 11.85 -4.76
N ARG A 106 -12.48 11.65 -3.45
CA ARG A 106 -11.38 11.54 -2.47
C ARG A 106 -10.54 10.27 -2.71
N VAL A 107 -11.18 9.15 -3.05
CA VAL A 107 -10.49 7.89 -3.38
C VAL A 107 -9.64 8.05 -4.63
N GLU A 108 -10.23 8.58 -5.70
CA GLU A 108 -9.54 8.80 -6.98
C GLU A 108 -8.35 9.75 -6.80
N LYS A 109 -8.54 10.87 -6.09
CA LYS A 109 -7.45 11.80 -5.78
C LYS A 109 -6.30 11.11 -5.03
N LEU A 110 -6.64 10.30 -4.03
CA LEU A 110 -5.63 9.59 -3.24
C LEU A 110 -4.85 8.58 -4.08
N ILE A 111 -5.51 7.89 -5.01
CA ILE A 111 -4.86 6.95 -5.95
C ILE A 111 -3.98 7.71 -6.95
N CYS A 112 -4.42 8.86 -7.48
CA CYS A 112 -3.60 9.68 -8.37
C CYS A 112 -2.33 10.17 -7.68
N GLU A 113 -2.45 10.74 -6.47
CA GLU A 113 -1.30 11.16 -5.66
C GLU A 113 -0.34 9.99 -5.39
N PHE A 114 -0.88 8.81 -5.08
CA PHE A 114 -0.06 7.61 -4.90
C PHE A 114 0.77 7.29 -6.14
N VAL A 115 0.13 7.24 -7.32
CA VAL A 115 0.77 6.93 -8.60
C VAL A 115 1.87 7.95 -8.91
N GLU A 116 1.65 9.22 -8.64
CA GLU A 116 2.66 10.27 -8.81
C GLU A 116 3.89 10.02 -7.92
N HIS A 117 3.70 9.60 -6.67
CA HIS A 117 4.80 9.34 -5.74
C HIS A 117 5.58 8.06 -6.03
N ILE A 118 4.97 7.04 -6.63
CA ILE A 118 5.67 5.78 -6.97
C ILE A 118 6.21 5.74 -8.41
N SER A 119 5.91 6.77 -9.21
CA SER A 119 6.34 6.85 -10.61
C SER A 119 7.85 6.94 -10.76
#